data_AF-A0A2K4FZN3-F1
#
_entry.id   AF-A0A2K4FZN3-F1
#
_cell.length_a   1.000
_cell.length_b   1.000
_cell.length_c   1.000
_cell.angle_alpha   90.00
_cell.angle_beta   90.00
_cell.angle_gamma   90.00
#
_symmetry.space_group_name_H-M   'P 1'
#
loop_
_entity.id
_entity.type
_entity.pdbx_description
1 polymer ?
#
loop_
_entity_poly.entity_id
_entity_poly.type
_entity_poly.pdbx_seq_one_letter_code
_entity_poly.pdbx_strand_id
1 'polypeptide(L)'
;VVKREGHATPLILVTNDFARTAEEIADLYKDRWKIELFFKWIKQHLKLKRFYAFSENAVRLQIYSALISYLLLHLFHHRSGFPGSLFELTVRIAHALHERPATQEFKERRRQEREKLKAAQGSLQL
;
A
#
# COMPACT_ATOMS: atom_id res chain seq x y z
N VAL A 1 18.75 -3.01 33.17
CA VAL A 1 19.35 -1.87 32.43
C VAL A 1 20.29 -2.47 31.41
N VAL A 2 20.08 -2.22 30.12
CA VAL A 2 20.88 -2.83 29.03
C VAL A 2 21.67 -1.75 28.32
N LYS A 3 22.97 -1.97 28.13
CA LYS A 3 23.84 -1.01 27.42
C LYS A 3 23.47 -1.01 25.94
N ARG A 4 23.31 0.18 25.35
CA ARG A 4 22.95 0.35 23.95
C ARG A 4 24.18 0.75 23.16
N GLU A 5 24.49 0.01 22.10
CA GLU A 5 25.60 0.37 21.20
C GLU A 5 25.33 1.74 20.54
N GLY A 6 26.32 2.63 20.57
CA GLY A 6 26.22 3.97 19.98
C GLY A 6 25.41 5.00 20.75
N HIS A 7 24.90 4.70 21.95
CA HIS A 7 24.14 5.64 22.77
C HIS A 7 24.72 5.76 24.18
N ALA A 8 24.89 6.99 24.67
CA ALA A 8 25.40 7.26 26.03
C ALA A 8 24.42 6.85 27.13
N THR A 9 23.12 6.87 26.84
CA THR A 9 22.07 6.47 27.78
C THR A 9 21.73 4.98 27.64
N PRO A 10 21.72 4.22 28.74
CA PRO A 10 21.33 2.82 28.69
C PRO A 10 19.82 2.67 28.54
N LEU A 11 19.38 1.52 28.02
CA LEU A 11 17.97 1.18 27.89
C LEU A 11 17.44 0.69 29.24
N ILE A 12 16.38 1.34 29.73
CA ILE A 12 15.69 0.98 30.97
C ILE A 12 14.31 0.47 30.58
N LEU A 13 14.04 -0.80 30.85
CA LEU A 13 12.79 -1.48 30.54
C LEU A 13 12.20 -2.05 31.84
N VAL A 14 10.88 -2.01 31.95
CA VAL A 14 10.12 -2.69 33.00
C VAL A 14 9.33 -3.80 32.31
N THR A 15 9.42 -5.01 32.83
CA THR A 15 8.72 -6.17 32.27
C THR A 15 8.09 -7.00 33.40
N ASN A 16 7.02 -7.70 33.08
CA ASN A 16 6.43 -8.75 33.90
C ASN A 16 6.99 -10.14 33.57
N ASP A 17 7.92 -10.24 32.61
CA ASP A 17 8.62 -11.46 32.25
C ASP A 17 9.86 -11.63 33.15
N PHE A 18 9.80 -12.62 34.04
CA PHE A 18 10.89 -12.96 34.96
C PHE A 18 11.75 -14.13 34.47
N ALA A 19 11.40 -14.75 33.34
CA ALA A 19 12.07 -15.95 32.84
C ALA A 19 13.20 -15.62 31.86
N ARG A 20 13.01 -14.57 31.03
CA ARG A 20 13.97 -14.14 30.01
C ARG A 20 15.09 -13.28 30.58
N THR A 21 16.26 -13.32 29.93
CA THR A 21 17.36 -12.43 30.31
C THR A 21 17.08 -10.99 29.89
N ALA A 22 17.82 -10.05 30.48
CA ALA A 22 17.68 -8.64 30.15
C ALA A 22 17.99 -8.35 28.66
N GLU A 23 18.94 -9.08 28.06
CA GLU A 23 19.26 -8.97 26.64
C GLU A 23 18.09 -9.43 25.76
N GLU A 24 17.49 -10.59 26.07
CA GLU A 24 16.34 -11.11 25.32
C GLU A 24 15.15 -10.15 25.38
N ILE A 25 14.88 -9.58 26.56
CA ILE A 25 13.83 -8.57 26.73
C ILE A 25 14.14 -7.31 25.91
N ALA A 26 15.40 -6.87 25.89
CA ALA A 26 15.81 -5.72 25.09
C ALA A 26 15.67 -5.97 23.58
N ASP A 27 15.97 -7.19 23.11
CA ASP A 27 15.79 -7.56 21.72
C ASP A 27 14.32 -7.66 21.33
N LEU A 28 13.46 -8.22 22.18
CA LEU A 28 12.00 -8.18 22.00
C LEU A 28 11.47 -6.74 21.98
N TYR A 29 12.04 -5.84 22.79
CA TYR A 29 11.64 -4.45 22.78
C TYR A 29 12.04 -3.73 21.47
N LYS A 30 13.16 -4.11 20.84
CA LYS A 30 13.54 -3.56 19.51
C LYS A 30 12.49 -3.88 18.45
N ASP A 31 11.84 -5.03 18.55
CA ASP A 31 10.76 -5.43 17.63
C ASP A 31 9.53 -4.52 17.70
N ARG A 32 9.35 -3.72 18.76
CA ARG A 32 8.34 -2.67 18.83
C ARG A 32 8.41 -1.71 17.64
N TRP A 33 9.61 -1.45 17.12
CA TRP A 33 9.82 -0.55 15.98
C TRP A 33 9.21 -1.09 14.68
N LYS A 34 9.04 -2.42 14.55
CA LYS A 34 8.36 -3.04 13.40
C LYS A 34 6.91 -2.57 13.28
N ILE A 35 6.24 -2.31 14.42
CA ILE A 35 4.87 -1.77 14.45
C ILE A 35 4.82 -0.35 13.87
N GLU A 36 5.81 0.50 14.20
CA GLU A 36 5.90 1.86 13.65
C GLU A 36 6.14 1.82 12.14
N LEU A 37 7.01 0.92 11.66
CA LEU A 37 7.25 0.70 10.23
C LEU A 37 6.00 0.19 9.51
N PHE A 38 5.24 -0.71 10.13
CA PHE A 38 3.96 -1.20 9.62
C PHE A 38 2.96 -0.05 9.43
N PHE A 39 2.73 0.78 10.47
CA PHE A 39 1.82 1.91 10.36
C PHE A 39 2.32 2.99 9.40
N LYS A 40 3.64 3.21 9.32
CA LYS A 40 4.26 4.08 8.32
C LYS A 40 3.94 3.59 6.91
N TRP A 41 4.09 2.29 6.65
CA TRP A 41 3.81 1.69 5.36
C TRP A 41 2.33 1.84 4.97
N ILE A 42 1.39 1.50 5.87
CA ILE A 42 -0.05 1.63 5.61
C ILE A 42 -0.40 3.09 5.29
N LYS A 43 0.06 4.05 6.12
CA LYS A 43 -0.20 5.48 5.90
C LYS A 43 0.36 5.97 4.57
N GLN A 44 1.50 5.46 4.13
CA GLN A 44 2.13 5.87 2.88
C GLN A 44 1.44 5.28 1.65
N HIS A 45 1.09 3.99 1.67
CA HIS A 45 0.71 3.26 0.47
C HIS A 45 -0.80 3.03 0.31
N LEU A 46 -1.58 3.08 1.40
CA LEU A 46 -3.03 2.81 1.39
C LEU A 46 -3.91 4.06 1.55
N LYS A 47 -3.39 5.24 1.18
CA LYS A 47 -4.12 6.52 1.15
C LYS A 47 -4.83 6.92 2.46
N LEU A 48 -4.34 6.49 3.63
CA LEU A 48 -4.86 6.91 4.93
C LEU A 48 -4.51 8.37 5.32
N LYS A 49 -3.77 9.10 4.49
CA LYS A 49 -3.38 10.50 4.77
C LYS A 49 -4.53 11.50 4.64
N ARG A 50 -5.57 11.17 3.88
CA ARG A 50 -6.74 12.04 3.68
C ARG A 50 -8.00 11.23 3.95
N PHE A 51 -8.82 11.72 4.87
CA PHE A 51 -10.12 11.10 5.12
C PHE A 51 -11.08 11.44 3.98
N TYR A 52 -11.84 10.44 3.54
CA TYR A 52 -12.87 10.64 2.52
C TYR A 52 -14.12 11.35 3.10
N ALA A 53 -14.42 11.09 4.37
CA ALA A 53 -15.49 11.75 5.12
C ALA A 53 -15.09 11.88 6.60
N PHE A 54 -15.67 12.86 7.28
CA PHE A 54 -15.28 13.26 8.65
C PHE A 54 -16.14 12.65 9.76
N SER A 55 -17.09 11.77 9.43
CA SER A 55 -17.84 11.03 10.45
C SER A 55 -16.96 9.95 11.09
N GLU A 56 -17.15 9.70 12.37
CA GLU A 56 -16.39 8.67 13.10
C GLU A 56 -16.50 7.30 12.41
N ASN A 57 -17.70 6.93 11.96
CA ASN A 57 -17.94 5.68 11.25
C ASN A 57 -17.18 5.61 9.92
N ALA A 58 -17.10 6.71 9.17
CA ALA A 58 -16.35 6.75 7.92
C ALA A 58 -14.85 6.60 8.16
N VAL A 59 -14.33 7.25 9.21
CA VAL A 59 -12.92 7.11 9.61
C VAL A 59 -12.62 5.67 10.02
N ARG A 60 -13.47 5.05 10.86
CA ARG A 60 -13.32 3.64 11.26
C ARG A 60 -13.33 2.71 10.05
N LEU A 61 -14.30 2.89 9.14
CA LEU A 61 -14.41 2.07 7.93
C LEU A 61 -13.18 2.21 7.03
N GLN A 62 -12.64 3.42 6.89
CA GLN A 62 -11.43 3.68 6.11
C GLN A 62 -10.21 2.97 6.72
N ILE A 63 -10.06 3.00 8.04
CA ILE A 63 -9.00 2.28 8.76
C ILE A 63 -9.17 0.77 8.58
N TYR A 64 -10.36 0.21 8.80
CA TYR A 64 -10.62 -1.22 8.62
C TYR A 64 -10.35 -1.68 7.18
N SER A 65 -10.79 -0.91 6.19
CA SER A 65 -10.55 -1.21 4.78
C SER A 65 -9.06 -1.23 4.45
N ALA A 66 -8.27 -0.30 5.00
CA ALA A 66 -6.82 -0.28 4.82
C ALA A 66 -6.14 -1.50 5.48
N LEU A 67 -6.55 -1.87 6.70
CA LEU A 67 -6.02 -3.06 7.39
C LEU A 67 -6.32 -4.35 6.62
N ILE A 68 -7.57 -4.52 6.17
CA ILE A 68 -7.98 -5.68 5.35
C ILE A 68 -7.18 -5.73 4.05
N SER A 69 -7.05 -4.59 3.35
CA SER A 69 -6.29 -4.49 2.10
C SER A 69 -4.83 -4.87 2.30
N TYR A 70 -4.19 -4.41 3.38
CA TYR A 70 -2.82 -4.80 3.72
C TYR A 70 -2.69 -6.32 3.91
N LEU A 71 -3.58 -6.92 4.70
CA LEU A 71 -3.54 -8.36 4.98
C LEU A 71 -3.68 -9.18 3.70
N LEU A 72 -4.61 -8.79 2.82
CA LEU A 72 -4.80 -9.45 1.54
C LEU A 72 -3.58 -9.29 0.62
N LEU A 73 -3.00 -8.09 0.53
CA LEU A 73 -1.80 -7.83 -0.25
C LEU A 73 -0.61 -8.65 0.26
N HIS A 74 -0.41 -8.70 1.57
CA HIS A 74 0.66 -9.47 2.20
C HIS A 74 0.49 -10.97 1.98
N LEU A 75 -0.74 -11.49 2.15
CA LEU A 75 -1.05 -12.89 1.87
C LEU A 75 -0.83 -13.23 0.39
N PHE A 76 -1.25 -12.35 -0.51
CA PHE A 76 -1.07 -12.53 -1.94
C PHE A 76 0.41 -12.49 -2.35
N HIS A 77 1.19 -11.54 -1.82
CA HIS A 77 2.64 -11.45 -2.04
C HIS A 77 3.34 -12.75 -1.64
N HIS A 78 3.03 -13.26 -0.44
CA HIS A 78 3.59 -14.52 0.06
C HIS A 78 3.21 -15.74 -0.78
N ARG A 79 1.97 -15.79 -1.31
CA ARG A 79 1.50 -16.94 -2.10
C ARG A 79 1.88 -16.88 -3.59
N SER A 80 2.04 -15.69 -4.14
CA SER A 80 2.30 -15.50 -5.58
C SER A 80 3.75 -15.71 -5.97
N GLY A 81 4.68 -15.76 -5.01
CA GLY A 81 6.12 -15.81 -5.29
C GLY A 81 6.62 -14.57 -6.03
N PHE A 82 5.92 -13.44 -5.89
CA PHE A 82 6.29 -12.20 -6.57
C PHE A 82 7.67 -11.71 -6.10
N PRO A 83 8.65 -11.54 -7.01
CA PRO A 83 10.03 -11.21 -6.63
C PRO A 83 10.21 -9.75 -6.19
N GLY A 84 9.28 -8.87 -6.54
CA GLY A 84 9.34 -7.46 -6.22
C GLY A 84 8.83 -7.12 -4.82
N SER A 85 8.89 -5.84 -4.47
CA SER A 85 8.42 -5.35 -3.17
C SER A 85 6.89 -5.38 -3.05
N LEU A 86 6.38 -5.41 -1.82
CA LEU A 86 4.92 -5.33 -1.54
C LEU A 86 4.30 -4.05 -2.14
N PHE A 87 5.09 -2.97 -2.22
CA PHE A 87 4.67 -1.73 -2.86
C PHE A 87 4.48 -1.89 -4.37
N GLU A 88 5.45 -2.47 -5.08
CA GLU A 88 5.35 -2.75 -6.52
C GLU A 88 4.13 -3.62 -6.84
N LEU A 89 3.88 -4.63 -6.01
CA LEU A 89 2.68 -5.46 -6.12
C LEU A 89 1.39 -4.64 -5.98
N THR A 90 1.36 -3.74 -4.99
CA THR A 90 0.21 -2.85 -4.74
C THR A 90 -0.04 -1.94 -5.94
N VAL A 91 1.01 -1.35 -6.51
CA VAL A 91 0.91 -0.49 -7.71
C VAL A 91 0.39 -1.30 -8.91
N ARG A 92 0.92 -2.51 -9.12
CA ARG A 92 0.51 -3.36 -10.24
C ARG A 92 -0.94 -3.81 -10.12
N ILE A 93 -1.39 -4.21 -8.93
CA ILE A 93 -2.79 -4.56 -8.66
C ILE A 93 -3.69 -3.34 -8.85
N ALA A 94 -3.27 -2.18 -8.34
CA ALA A 94 -4.04 -0.94 -8.52
C ALA A 94 -4.18 -0.58 -10.01
N HIS A 95 -3.13 -0.73 -10.80
CA HIS A 95 -3.17 -0.52 -12.25
C HIS A 95 -4.14 -1.50 -12.91
N ALA A 96 -3.98 -2.80 -12.68
CA ALA A 96 -4.81 -3.84 -13.27
C ALA A 96 -6.31 -3.67 -12.90
N LEU A 97 -6.62 -3.27 -11.66
CA LEU A 97 -8.00 -3.02 -11.23
C LEU A 97 -8.62 -1.76 -11.86
N HIS A 98 -7.81 -0.76 -12.20
CA HIS A 98 -8.30 0.51 -12.76
C HIS A 98 -8.18 0.57 -14.29
N GLU A 99 -7.52 -0.40 -14.92
CA GLU A 99 -7.59 -0.61 -16.36
C GLU A 99 -9.03 -0.92 -16.76
N ARG A 100 -9.59 -0.06 -17.62
CA ARG A 100 -10.92 -0.27 -18.23
C ARG A 100 -10.75 -0.56 -19.72
N PRO A 101 -10.46 -1.82 -20.11
CA PRO A 101 -10.16 -2.17 -21.50
C PRO A 101 -11.30 -1.77 -22.45
N ALA A 102 -12.55 -2.04 -22.06
CA ALA A 102 -13.73 -1.65 -22.84
C ALA A 102 -13.84 -0.14 -23.10
N THR A 103 -13.38 0.70 -22.15
CA THR A 103 -13.39 2.16 -22.33
C THR A 103 -12.29 2.62 -23.28
N GLN A 104 -11.13 1.98 -23.26
CA GLN A 104 -10.04 2.28 -24.19
C GLN A 104 -10.39 1.86 -25.61
N GLU A 105 -10.89 0.65 -25.79
CA GLU A 105 -11.37 0.15 -27.09
C GLU A 105 -12.49 1.02 -27.67
N PHE A 106 -13.39 1.54 -26.83
CA PHE A 106 -14.44 2.46 -27.27
C PHE A 106 -13.87 3.80 -27.76
N LYS A 107 -12.87 4.35 -27.06
CA LYS A 107 -12.17 5.58 -27.48
C LYS A 107 -11.42 5.38 -28.80
N GLU A 108 -10.74 4.26 -28.96
CA GLU A 108 -10.01 3.92 -30.19
C GLU A 108 -10.95 3.74 -31.38
N ARG A 109 -12.07 3.02 -31.21
CA ARG A 109 -13.13 2.94 -32.24
C ARG A 109 -13.61 4.32 -32.68
N ARG A 110 -13.97 5.19 -31.74
CA ARG A 110 -14.43 6.55 -32.07
C ARG A 110 -13.36 7.37 -32.79
N ARG A 111 -12.08 7.16 -32.47
CA ARG A 111 -10.97 7.81 -33.16
C ARG A 111 -10.85 7.33 -34.60
N GLN A 112 -10.89 6.01 -34.83
CA GLN A 112 -10.86 5.42 -36.16
C GLN A 112 -12.06 5.84 -37.01
N GLU A 113 -13.26 5.91 -36.43
CA GLU A 113 -14.46 6.41 -37.13
C GLU A 113 -14.31 7.88 -37.53
N ARG A 114 -13.76 8.73 -36.66
CA ARG A 114 -13.51 10.15 -36.99
C ARG A 114 -12.42 10.30 -38.05
N GLU A 115 -11.39 9.47 -38.04
CA GLU A 115 -10.35 9.46 -39.07
C GLU A 115 -10.92 9.01 -40.43
N LYS A 116 -11.77 7.97 -40.44
CA LYS A 116 -12.51 7.54 -41.64
C LYS A 116 -13.44 8.64 -42.17
N LEU A 117 -14.18 9.31 -41.28
CA LEU A 117 -15.05 10.44 -41.66
C LEU A 117 -14.25 11.62 -42.23
N LYS A 118 -13.11 11.96 -41.63
CA LYS A 118 -12.21 13.01 -42.15
C LYS A 118 -11.61 12.66 -43.49
N ALA A 119 -11.18 11.40 -43.67
CA ALA A 119 -10.65 10.91 -44.95
C ALA A 119 -11.73 10.96 -46.05
N ALA A 120 -12.96 10.56 -45.73
CA ALA A 120 -14.11 10.63 -46.65
C ALA A 120 -14.52 12.06 -46.98
N GLN A 121 -14.42 13.01 -46.03
CA GLN A 121 -14.66 14.43 -46.29
C GLN A 121 -13.56 15.08 -47.15
N GLY A 122 -12.29 14.67 -46.97
CA GLY A 122 -11.17 15.14 -47.80
C GLY A 122 -11.26 14.68 -49.26
N SER A 123 -11.87 13.54 -49.53
CA SER A 123 -12.11 13.04 -50.90
C SER A 123 -13.26 13.71 -51.65
N LEU A 124 -14.05 14.57 -50.98
CA LEU A 124 -15.19 15.30 -51.55
C LEU A 124 -14.86 16.76 -51.95
N GLN A 125 -13.60 17.19 -51.81
CA GLN A 125 -13.12 18.54 -52.17
C GLN A 125 -12.27 18.60 -53.45
N LEU A 126 -12.42 17.62 -54.35
CA LEU A 126 -11.93 17.66 -55.75
C LEU A 126 -13.13 17.70 -56.69
#